data_AF-A0ABD7X2G9-F1
#
_entry.id   AF-A0ABD7X2G9-F1
#
_cell.length_a   1.000
_cell.length_b   1.000
_cell.length_c   1.000
_cell.angle_alpha   90.00
_cell.angle_beta   90.00
_cell.angle_gamma   90.00
#
_symmetry.space_group_name_H-M   'P 1'
#
loop_
_entity.id
_entity.type
_entity.pdbx_description
1 polymer ?
#
loop_
_entity_poly.entity_id
_entity_poly.type
_entity_poly.pdbx_seq_one_letter_code
_entity_poly.pdbx_strand_id
1 'polypeptide(L)' 'MALLAKAVRQRQSYLINELVRYGYFKTSNGRQLYELSLTELEQVHVQVKSTFGKQLQEGE' A
#
# COMPACT_ATOMS: atom_id res chain seq x y z
N MET A 1 -11.54 -20.33 -11.44
CA MET A 1 -11.66 -18.95 -10.91
C MET A 1 -11.17 -18.76 -9.47
N ALA A 2 -11.03 -19.79 -8.63
CA ALA A 2 -10.60 -19.63 -7.23
C ALA A 2 -9.13 -19.17 -7.04
N LEU A 3 -8.22 -19.53 -7.96
CA LEU A 3 -6.81 -19.17 -7.87
C LEU A 3 -6.56 -17.67 -8.05
N LEU A 4 -7.23 -17.05 -9.02
CA LEU A 4 -7.09 -15.61 -9.28
C LEU A 4 -7.55 -14.79 -8.07
N ALA A 5 -8.72 -15.11 -7.51
CA ALA A 5 -9.23 -14.43 -6.32
C ALA A 5 -8.31 -14.61 -5.10
N LYS A 6 -7.67 -15.78 -4.96
CA LYS A 6 -6.67 -16.02 -3.91
C LYS A 6 -5.43 -15.15 -4.12
N ALA A 7 -4.90 -15.10 -5.34
CA ALA A 7 -3.72 -14.28 -5.67
C ALA A 7 -4.00 -12.78 -5.44
N VAL A 8 -5.18 -12.29 -5.84
CA VAL A 8 -5.61 -10.91 -5.59
C VAL A 8 -5.63 -10.60 -4.10
N ARG A 9 -6.26 -11.45 -3.27
CA ARG A 9 -6.29 -11.25 -1.82
C ARG A 9 -4.91 -11.27 -1.19
N GLN A 10 -4.05 -12.21 -1.59
CA GLN A 10 -2.66 -12.28 -1.11
C GLN A 10 -1.89 -10.99 -1.43
N ARG A 11 -2.07 -10.46 -2.64
CA ARG A 11 -1.45 -9.21 -3.07
C ARG A 11 -1.99 -8.02 -2.28
N GLN A 12 -3.30 -7.93 -2.05
CA GLN A 12 -3.90 -6.88 -1.23
C GLN A 12 -3.34 -6.91 0.20
N SER A 13 -3.31 -8.08 0.86
CA SER A 13 -2.76 -8.23 2.21
C SER A 13 -1.28 -7.82 2.27
N TYR A 14 -0.49 -8.19 1.26
CA TYR A 14 0.91 -7.77 1.16
C TYR A 14 1.04 -6.24 1.11
N LEU A 15 0.29 -5.57 0.23
CA LEU A 15 0.36 -4.11 0.05
C LEU A 15 -0.09 -3.37 1.30
N ILE A 16 -1.15 -3.83 1.96
CA ILE A 16 -1.64 -3.24 3.22
C ILE A 16 -0.55 -3.30 4.29
N ASN A 17 0.10 -4.46 4.46
CA ASN A 17 1.16 -4.62 5.45
C ASN A 17 2.37 -3.71 5.17
N GLU A 18 2.77 -3.58 3.92
CA GLU A 18 3.87 -2.67 3.55
C GLU A 18 3.52 -1.20 3.76
N LEU A 19 2.29 -0.78 3.42
CA LEU A 19 1.82 0.58 3.69
C LEU A 19 1.80 0.89 5.19
N VAL A 20 1.34 -0.04 6.01
CA VAL A 20 1.37 0.09 7.48
C VAL A 20 2.81 0.19 8.00
N ARG A 21 3.75 -0.57 7.44
CA ARG A 21 5.19 -0.49 7.80
C ARG A 21 5.79 0.87 7.48
N TYR A 22 5.34 1.52 6.40
CA TYR A 22 5.73 2.90 6.08
C TYR A 22 4.96 3.96 6.89
N GLY A 23 4.11 3.55 7.84
CA GLY A 23 3.32 4.46 8.67
C GLY A 23 2.09 5.05 7.97
N TYR A 24 1.66 4.46 6.84
CA TYR A 24 0.51 4.91 6.08
C TYR A 24 -0.73 4.06 6.41
N PHE A 25 -1.76 4.68 7.01
CA PHE A 25 -2.94 3.95 7.53
C PHE A 25 -4.26 4.31 6.84
N LYS A 26 -4.34 5.49 6.24
CA LYS A 26 -5.55 6.01 5.59
C LYS A 26 -5.19 6.94 4.45
N THR A 27 -6.06 6.97 3.46
CA THR A 27 -5.95 7.92 2.35
C THR A 27 -6.25 9.34 2.79
N SER A 28 -5.78 10.31 2.01
CA SER A 28 -6.09 11.74 2.23
C SER A 28 -7.59 12.03 2.24
N ASN A 29 -8.39 11.18 1.57
CA ASN A 29 -9.84 11.28 1.53
C ASN A 29 -10.53 10.55 2.70
N GLY A 30 -9.78 10.08 3.70
CA GLY A 30 -10.28 9.42 4.89
C GLY A 30 -10.58 7.92 4.74
N ARG A 31 -10.54 7.35 3.52
CA ARG A 31 -10.74 5.91 3.29
C ARG A 31 -9.61 5.09 3.90
N GLN A 32 -9.95 3.98 4.55
CA GLN A 32 -9.02 3.02 5.10
C GLN A 32 -8.48 2.08 4.01
N LEU A 33 -7.32 1.45 4.27
CA LEU A 33 -6.63 0.64 3.27
C LEU A 33 -7.44 -0.57 2.76
N TYR A 34 -8.26 -1.17 3.62
CA TYR A 34 -9.10 -2.31 3.24
C TYR A 34 -10.31 -1.92 2.37
N GLU A 35 -10.60 -0.62 2.27
CA GLU A 35 -11.66 -0.09 1.38
C GLU A 35 -11.14 0.16 -0.04
N LEU A 36 -9.82 -0.01 -0.27
CA LEU A 36 -9.18 0.23 -1.55
C LEU A 36 -9.19 -1.04 -2.41
N SER A 37 -9.40 -0.84 -3.71
CA SER A 37 -9.15 -1.86 -4.72
C SER A 37 -7.66 -2.21 -4.78
N LEU A 38 -7.35 -3.38 -5.38
CA LEU A 38 -5.95 -3.80 -5.57
C LEU A 38 -5.14 -2.73 -6.34
N THR A 39 -5.71 -2.16 -7.40
CA THR A 39 -5.05 -1.12 -8.20
C THR A 39 -4.77 0.14 -7.40
N GLU A 40 -5.73 0.59 -6.57
CA GLU A 40 -5.51 1.75 -5.68
C GLU A 40 -4.41 1.47 -4.66
N LEU A 41 -4.38 0.27 -4.05
CA LEU A 41 -3.32 -0.13 -3.12
C LEU A 41 -1.94 -0.10 -3.78
N GLU A 42 -1.82 -0.55 -5.02
CA GLU A 42 -0.54 -0.52 -5.76
C GLU A 42 -0.07 0.89 -6.05
N GLN A 43 -0.97 1.78 -6.48
CA GLN A 43 -0.66 3.19 -6.71
C GLN A 43 -0.18 3.89 -5.44
N VAL A 44 -0.90 3.70 -4.33
CA VAL A 44 -0.54 4.27 -3.04
C VAL A 44 0.80 3.70 -2.56
N HIS A 45 1.03 2.39 -2.70
CA HIS A 45 2.31 1.77 -2.32
C HIS A 45 3.50 2.37 -3.07
N VAL A 46 3.39 2.57 -4.38
CA VAL A 46 4.44 3.22 -5.19
C VAL A 46 4.70 4.64 -4.69
N GLN A 47 3.66 5.42 -4.45
CA GLN A 47 3.79 6.79 -3.96
C GLN A 47 4.46 6.85 -2.58
N VAL A 48 3.95 6.09 -1.61
CA VAL A 48 4.48 6.06 -0.24
C VAL A 48 5.91 5.57 -0.21
N LYS A 49 6.24 4.51 -0.94
CA LYS A 49 7.61 3.99 -1.04
C LYS A 49 8.58 5.01 -1.63
N SER A 50 8.15 5.77 -2.64
CA SER A 50 8.97 6.84 -3.22
C SER A 50 9.23 7.97 -2.21
N THR A 51 8.22 8.39 -1.46
CA THR A 51 8.38 9.41 -0.41
C THR A 51 9.26 8.92 0.73
N PHE A 52 9.04 7.70 1.21
CA PHE A 52 9.83 7.10 2.28
C PHE A 52 11.32 6.98 1.91
N GLY A 53 11.62 6.54 0.68
CA GLY A 53 12.99 6.45 0.19
C GLY A 53 13.72 7.79 0.13
N LYS A 54 13.00 8.89 -0.18
CA LYS A 54 13.57 10.25 -0.17
C LYS A 54 13.88 10.72 1.26
N GLN A 55 12.99 10.44 2.21
CA GLN A 55 13.18 10.80 3.62
C GLN A 55 14.38 10.09 4.27
N LEU A 56 14.75 8.89 3.79
CA LEU A 56 15.95 8.20 4.24
C LEU A 56 17.25 8.83 3.69
N GLN A 57 17.24 9.40 2.48
CA GLN A 57 18.43 10.02 1.88
C GLN A 57 18.75 11.41 2.46
N GLU A 58 17.77 12.11 3.02
CA GLU A 58 17.98 13.43 3.64
C GLU A 58 18.45 13.35 5.10
N GLY A 59 18.55 12.15 5.66
CA GLY A 59 18.97 11.89 7.04
C GLY A 59 20.43 11.43 7.21
N GLU A 60 21.24 11.45 6.15
CA GLU A 60 22.68 11.08 6.17
C GLU A 60 23.61 12.30 6.04
#